data_AF-A0A2S4PMD8-F1
#
_entry.id   AF-A0A2S4PMD8-F1
#
_cell.length_a   1.000
_cell.length_b   1.000
_cell.length_c   1.000
_cell.angle_alpha   90.00
_cell.angle_beta   90.00
_cell.angle_gamma   90.00
#
_symmetry.space_group_name_H-M   'P 1'
#
loop_
_entity.id
_entity.type
_entity.pdbx_description
1 polymer ?
#
loop_
_entity_poly.entity_id
_entity_poly.type
_entity_poly.pdbx_seq_one_letter_code
_entity_poly.pdbx_strand_id
1 'polypeptide(L)'
;MSSFFSQLAQVESTTTSHNNPHATPTPVDMAAAERLLQDQLLHFFSLTSSIEHGDFLQSLIRSIEDDIDHPPTVVPGVSQNYLDQLERVSRKSLKKGEECKICGEEFLQDDYSLVVQLPCHPLHRFDLECIGPWLRLQGTCPLDRKNLEEDRKKRLEDLVRACHEDQDEEFDDLYA
;
A
#
# COMPACT_ATOMS: atom_id res chain seq x y z
N MET A 1 6.88 6.68 21.00
CA MET A 1 6.35 6.70 19.62
C MET A 1 7.43 6.95 18.56
N SER A 2 8.47 7.76 18.82
CA SER A 2 9.59 7.99 17.88
C SER A 2 10.37 6.74 17.47
N SER A 3 10.52 5.74 18.36
CA SER A 3 11.23 4.48 18.06
C SER A 3 10.53 3.64 16.99
N PHE A 4 9.20 3.59 16.99
CA PHE A 4 8.42 2.79 16.04
C PHE A 4 8.53 3.34 14.62
N PHE A 5 8.35 4.65 14.45
CA PHE A 5 8.51 5.29 13.15
C PHE A 5 9.96 5.24 12.64
N SER A 6 10.96 5.24 13.53
CA SER A 6 12.35 5.00 13.15
C SER A 6 12.60 3.57 12.67
N GLN A 7 11.94 2.58 13.27
CA GLN A 7 12.03 1.18 12.85
C GLN A 7 11.33 0.97 11.51
N LEU A 8 10.14 1.57 11.33
CA LEU A 8 9.41 1.54 10.07
C LEU A 8 10.20 2.19 8.92
N ALA A 9 11.01 3.21 9.20
CA ALA A 9 11.89 3.79 8.18
C ALA A 9 12.99 2.82 7.71
N GLN A 10 13.43 1.87 8.54
CA GLN A 10 14.39 0.82 8.14
C GLN A 10 13.72 -0.29 7.34
N VAL A 11 12.43 -0.50 7.58
CA VAL A 11 11.53 -1.39 6.82
C VAL A 11 11.11 -0.76 5.48
N GLU A 12 11.08 0.57 5.41
CA GLU A 12 10.70 1.28 4.21
C GLU A 12 11.90 1.40 3.25
N SER A 13 11.74 0.88 2.03
CA SER A 13 12.78 0.79 1.00
C SER A 13 13.23 2.14 0.41
N THR A 14 12.93 3.27 1.07
CA THR A 14 13.15 4.62 0.53
C THR A 14 14.04 5.53 1.35
N THR A 15 14.67 5.06 2.44
CA THR A 15 15.65 5.94 3.08
C THR A 15 16.86 6.12 2.16
N THR A 16 17.19 7.38 1.88
CA THR A 16 18.27 7.84 1.00
C THR A 16 19.68 7.50 1.48
N SER A 17 19.81 6.68 2.53
CA SER A 17 21.06 6.29 3.19
C SER A 17 21.41 4.81 3.00
N HIS A 18 20.80 4.10 2.04
CA HIS A 18 21.27 2.76 1.69
C HIS A 18 22.31 2.83 0.56
N ASN A 19 23.52 2.33 0.84
CA ASN A 19 24.59 2.17 -0.17
C ASN A 19 24.22 1.19 -1.29
N ASN A 20 23.13 0.42 -1.13
CA ASN A 20 22.60 -0.48 -2.14
C ASN A 20 21.14 -0.10 -2.45
N PRO A 21 20.84 0.39 -3.68
CA PRO A 21 19.49 0.77 -4.10
C PRO A 21 18.50 -0.40 -4.21
N HIS A 22 18.98 -1.65 -4.08
CA HIS A 22 18.16 -2.87 -4.08
C HIS A 22 18.10 -3.55 -2.72
N ALA A 23 18.55 -2.90 -1.64
CA ALA A 23 18.42 -3.46 -0.30
C ALA A 23 16.94 -3.61 0.07
N THR A 24 16.50 -4.84 0.29
CA THR A 24 15.19 -5.13 0.88
C THR A 24 15.32 -5.23 2.40
N PRO A 25 14.24 -4.97 3.16
CA PRO A 25 14.23 -5.16 4.60
C PRO A 25 14.64 -6.59 4.93
N THR A 26 15.50 -6.76 5.94
CA THR A 26 15.86 -8.11 6.36
C THR A 26 14.70 -8.70 7.19
N PRO A 27 14.57 -10.04 7.23
CA PRO A 27 13.58 -10.68 8.11
C PRO A 27 13.73 -10.27 9.58
N VAL A 28 14.94 -9.90 10.01
CA VAL A 28 15.23 -9.40 11.36
C VAL A 28 14.60 -8.02 11.58
N ASP A 29 14.66 -7.14 10.57
CA ASP A 29 14.05 -5.81 10.64
C ASP A 29 12.52 -5.91 10.69
N MET A 30 11.94 -6.84 9.93
CA MET A 30 10.50 -7.17 9.96
C MET A 30 10.07 -7.63 11.35
N ALA A 31 10.73 -8.66 11.90
CA ALA A 31 10.43 -9.18 13.23
C ALA A 31 10.62 -8.11 14.32
N ALA A 32 11.56 -7.18 14.15
CA ALA A 32 11.77 -6.11 15.11
C ALA A 32 10.62 -5.06 15.08
N ALA A 33 10.08 -4.75 13.91
CA ALA A 33 8.90 -3.89 13.79
C ALA A 33 7.66 -4.54 14.42
N GLU A 34 7.43 -5.83 14.16
CA GLU A 34 6.32 -6.60 14.74
C GLU A 34 6.43 -6.75 16.27
N ARG A 35 7.65 -6.90 16.81
CA ARG A 35 7.87 -6.89 18.27
C ARG A 35 7.45 -5.58 18.92
N LEU A 36 7.75 -4.44 18.29
CA LEU A 36 7.31 -3.13 18.81
C LEU A 36 5.79 -2.99 18.78
N LEU A 37 5.13 -3.56 17.78
CA LEU A 37 3.67 -3.60 17.70
C LEU A 37 3.08 -4.51 18.79
N GLN A 38 3.67 -5.70 18.98
CA GLN A 38 3.30 -6.64 20.04
C GLN A 38 3.38 -6.00 21.43
N ASP A 39 4.47 -5.28 21.73
CA ASP A 39 4.65 -4.59 23.01
C ASP A 39 3.53 -3.56 23.26
N GLN A 40 3.09 -2.84 22.22
CA GLN A 40 1.98 -1.90 22.33
C GLN A 40 0.66 -2.61 22.61
N LEU A 41 0.37 -3.71 21.92
CA LEU A 41 -0.85 -4.48 22.14
C LEU A 41 -0.89 -5.14 23.52
N LEU A 42 0.24 -5.66 24.00
CA LEU A 42 0.38 -6.18 25.37
C LEU A 42 0.11 -5.09 26.41
N HIS A 43 0.58 -3.86 26.17
CA HIS A 43 0.27 -2.74 27.03
C HIS A 43 -1.24 -2.43 27.04
N PHE A 44 -1.90 -2.35 25.88
CA PHE A 44 -3.34 -2.14 25.82
C PHE A 44 -4.13 -3.28 26.46
N PHE A 45 -3.68 -4.51 26.30
CA PHE A 45 -4.27 -5.69 26.94
C PHE A 45 -4.18 -5.59 28.48
N SER A 46 -3.09 -5.06 29.02
CA SER A 46 -2.95 -4.84 30.47
C SER A 46 -3.87 -3.74 31.02
N LEU A 47 -4.31 -2.81 30.16
CA LEU A 47 -5.14 -1.67 30.54
C LEU A 47 -6.65 -1.89 30.32
N THR A 48 -7.02 -2.83 29.45
CA THR A 48 -8.44 -3.08 29.18
C THR A 48 -9.12 -3.73 30.39
N SER A 49 -10.30 -3.21 30.74
CA SER A 49 -11.19 -3.79 31.76
C SER A 49 -12.33 -4.62 31.14
N SER A 50 -12.47 -4.59 29.81
CA SER A 50 -13.49 -5.36 29.08
C SER A 50 -12.94 -6.71 28.65
N ILE A 51 -13.69 -7.77 28.95
CA ILE A 51 -13.35 -9.16 28.61
C ILE A 51 -13.34 -9.33 27.08
N GLU A 52 -14.34 -8.78 26.38
CA GLU A 52 -14.43 -8.89 24.91
C GLU A 52 -13.24 -8.23 24.20
N HIS A 53 -12.80 -7.06 24.68
CA HIS A 53 -11.61 -6.40 24.14
C HIS A 53 -10.34 -7.17 24.48
N GLY A 54 -10.29 -7.81 25.66
CA GLY A 54 -9.19 -8.68 26.06
C GLY A 54 -9.02 -9.86 25.12
N ASP A 55 -10.09 -10.60 24.85
CA ASP A 55 -10.07 -11.78 23.96
C ASP A 55 -9.62 -11.40 22.54
N PHE A 56 -10.11 -10.26 22.03
CA PHE A 56 -9.70 -9.74 20.73
C PHE A 56 -8.20 -9.40 20.68
N LEU A 57 -7.72 -8.62 21.65
CA LEU A 57 -6.30 -8.27 21.73
C LEU A 57 -5.42 -9.53 21.88
N GLN A 58 -5.86 -10.54 22.62
CA GLN A 58 -5.14 -11.80 22.75
C GLN A 58 -5.05 -12.55 21.41
N SER A 59 -6.12 -12.56 20.61
CA SER A 59 -6.09 -13.14 19.27
C SER A 59 -5.14 -12.40 18.32
N LEU A 60 -5.08 -11.07 18.42
CA LEU A 60 -4.14 -10.26 17.64
C LEU A 60 -2.68 -10.51 18.06
N ILE A 61 -2.42 -10.57 19.37
CA ILE A 61 -1.07 -10.84 19.89
C ILE A 61 -0.56 -12.19 19.38
N ARG A 62 -1.41 -13.23 19.36
CA ARG A 62 -1.04 -14.54 18.81
C ARG A 62 -0.74 -14.50 17.30
N SER A 63 -1.49 -13.69 16.55
CA SER A 63 -1.21 -13.50 15.11
C SER A 63 0.16 -12.88 14.91
N ILE A 64 0.49 -11.84 15.69
CA ILE A 64 1.78 -11.15 15.59
C ILE A 64 2.93 -12.02 16.08
N GLU A 65 2.71 -12.88 17.08
CA GLU A 65 3.69 -13.89 17.49
C GLU A 65 4.07 -14.82 16.32
N ASP A 66 3.08 -15.28 15.54
CA ASP A 66 3.32 -16.08 14.34
C ASP A 66 4.11 -15.31 13.28
N ASP A 67 3.78 -14.03 13.06
CA ASP A 67 4.51 -13.15 12.13
C ASP A 67 5.96 -12.87 12.58
N ILE A 68 6.22 -12.83 13.89
CA ILE A 68 7.57 -12.68 14.46
C ILE A 68 8.40 -13.96 14.29
N ASP A 69 7.80 -15.13 14.45
CA ASP A 69 8.46 -16.43 14.28
C ASP A 69 8.69 -16.77 12.79
N HIS A 70 7.81 -16.28 11.91
CA HIS A 70 7.86 -16.49 10.47
C HIS A 70 7.92 -15.16 9.69
N PRO A 71 8.95 -14.32 9.89
CA PRO A 71 9.01 -13.01 9.28
C PRO A 71 9.05 -13.11 7.75
N PRO A 72 8.31 -12.25 7.04
CA PRO A 72 8.32 -12.26 5.58
C PRO A 72 9.72 -11.96 5.06
N THR A 73 10.19 -12.77 4.11
CA THR A 73 11.50 -12.59 3.47
C THR A 73 11.46 -11.58 2.32
N VAL A 74 10.26 -11.26 1.84
CA VAL A 74 10.00 -10.28 0.78
C VAL A 74 8.79 -9.46 1.19
N VAL A 75 8.90 -8.14 1.08
CA VAL A 75 7.77 -7.24 1.30
C VAL A 75 6.89 -7.27 0.04
N PRO A 76 5.58 -7.56 0.14
CA PRO A 76 4.69 -7.69 -1.01
C PRO A 76 4.34 -6.34 -1.67
N GLY A 77 4.77 -5.22 -1.07
CA GLY A 77 4.45 -3.89 -1.54
C GLY A 77 5.11 -3.48 -2.86
N VAL A 78 4.65 -2.34 -3.36
CA VAL A 78 5.03 -1.81 -4.67
C VAL A 78 6.26 -0.91 -4.57
N SER A 79 7.03 -0.86 -5.66
CA SER A 79 8.19 0.04 -5.77
C SER A 79 7.79 1.51 -5.82
N GLN A 80 8.73 2.40 -5.49
CA GLN A 80 8.50 3.84 -5.59
C GLN A 80 8.12 4.29 -7.01
N ASN A 81 8.77 3.72 -8.02
CA ASN A 81 8.49 4.01 -9.41
C ASN A 81 7.01 3.70 -9.77
N TYR A 82 6.43 2.65 -9.17
CA TYR A 82 5.02 2.36 -9.37
C TYR A 82 4.11 3.43 -8.76
N LEU A 83 4.44 3.95 -7.57
CA LEU A 83 3.68 5.04 -6.96
C LEU A 83 3.72 6.32 -7.80
N ASP A 84 4.89 6.63 -8.38
CA ASP A 84 5.08 7.81 -9.23
C ASP A 84 4.25 7.74 -10.53
N GLN A 85 3.92 6.53 -10.98
CA GLN A 85 3.11 6.25 -12.17
C GLN A 85 1.59 6.20 -11.90
N LEU A 86 1.16 6.33 -10.63
CA LEU A 86 -0.27 6.34 -10.31
C LEU A 86 -0.98 7.54 -10.97
N GLU A 87 -2.25 7.32 -11.34
CA GLU A 87 -3.06 8.34 -11.99
C GLU A 87 -3.31 9.51 -11.04
N ARG A 88 -2.85 10.70 -11.43
CA ARG A 88 -3.05 11.94 -10.67
C ARG A 88 -4.41 12.53 -10.99
N VAL A 89 -5.22 12.78 -9.97
CA VAL A 89 -6.52 13.42 -10.12
C VAL A 89 -6.37 14.92 -9.96
N SER A 90 -6.86 15.69 -10.95
CA SER A 90 -6.81 17.14 -10.87
C SER A 90 -7.72 17.65 -9.74
N ARG A 91 -7.30 18.70 -9.01
CA ARG A 91 -8.16 19.33 -8.00
C ARG A 91 -9.49 19.85 -8.56
N LYS A 92 -9.52 20.23 -9.85
CA LYS A 92 -10.71 20.73 -10.54
C LYS A 92 -11.77 19.64 -10.77
N SER A 93 -11.37 18.38 -10.83
CA SER A 93 -12.29 17.24 -11.01
C SER A 93 -12.82 16.68 -9.69
N LEU A 94 -12.31 17.13 -8.55
CA LEU A 94 -12.76 16.70 -7.23
C LEU A 94 -14.04 17.42 -6.84
N LYS A 95 -14.99 16.70 -6.24
CA LYS A 95 -16.20 17.27 -5.66
C LYS A 95 -15.94 17.76 -4.22
N LYS A 96 -16.70 18.75 -3.78
CA LYS A 96 -16.74 19.13 -2.35
C LYS A 96 -17.22 17.97 -1.49
N GLY A 97 -16.54 17.74 -0.36
CA GLY A 97 -16.80 16.62 0.55
C GLY A 97 -16.14 15.30 0.15
N GLU A 98 -15.34 15.25 -0.92
CA GLU A 98 -14.46 14.10 -1.14
C GLU A 98 -13.28 14.18 -0.16
N GLU A 99 -13.11 13.12 0.63
CA GLU A 99 -12.12 13.00 1.70
C GLU A 99 -11.19 11.80 1.47
N CYS A 100 -9.97 11.89 1.99
CA CYS A 100 -9.06 10.76 2.02
C CYS A 100 -9.55 9.74 3.06
N LYS A 101 -9.77 8.48 2.65
CA LYS A 101 -10.23 7.42 3.56
C LYS A 101 -9.18 6.91 4.55
N ILE A 102 -7.97 7.45 4.50
CA ILE A 102 -6.89 7.10 5.43
C ILE A 102 -6.79 8.15 6.55
N CYS A 103 -6.66 9.44 6.22
CA CYS A 103 -6.54 10.50 7.22
C CYS A 103 -7.88 11.18 7.58
N GLY A 104 -8.93 11.03 6.76
CA GLY A 104 -10.24 11.64 6.97
C GLY A 104 -10.34 13.12 6.58
N GLU A 105 -9.28 13.72 6.03
CA GLU A 105 -9.28 15.13 5.61
C GLU A 105 -9.90 15.30 4.21
N GLU A 106 -10.66 16.39 4.03
CA GLU A 106 -11.20 16.75 2.71
C GLU A 106 -10.09 17.17 1.75
N PHE A 107 -10.08 16.61 0.54
CA PHE A 107 -9.01 16.90 -0.42
C PHE A 107 -8.94 18.38 -0.80
N LEU A 108 -10.09 19.05 -0.87
CA LEU A 108 -10.17 20.46 -1.25
C LEU A 108 -9.86 21.42 -0.09
N GLN A 109 -9.76 20.92 1.14
CA GLN A 109 -9.45 21.73 2.33
C GLN A 109 -7.94 21.90 2.51
N ASP A 110 -7.15 20.92 2.09
CA ASP A 110 -5.70 21.03 1.98
C ASP A 110 -5.30 21.54 0.59
N ASP A 111 -4.58 22.66 0.52
CA ASP A 111 -4.11 23.28 -0.73
C ASP A 111 -3.03 22.46 -1.45
N TYR A 112 -2.29 21.63 -0.72
CA TYR A 112 -1.14 20.87 -1.23
C TYR A 112 -1.43 19.38 -1.44
N SER A 113 -2.66 18.92 -1.15
CA SER A 113 -3.01 17.50 -1.29
C SER A 113 -2.81 17.01 -2.72
N LEU A 114 -2.08 15.90 -2.85
CA LEU A 114 -1.79 15.27 -4.12
C LEU A 114 -2.63 14.01 -4.26
N VAL A 115 -3.82 14.17 -4.85
CA VAL A 115 -4.78 13.08 -4.97
C VAL A 115 -4.38 12.13 -6.10
N VAL A 116 -4.27 10.85 -5.75
CA VAL A 116 -4.06 9.75 -6.69
C VAL A 116 -5.26 8.82 -6.70
N GLN A 117 -5.53 8.25 -7.88
CA GLN A 117 -6.55 7.24 -8.09
C GLN A 117 -5.89 5.88 -8.26
N LEU A 118 -6.34 4.90 -7.46
CA LEU A 118 -5.88 3.53 -7.62
C LEU A 118 -6.56 2.87 -8.83
N PRO A 119 -5.84 1.97 -9.53
CA PRO A 119 -6.37 1.30 -10.71
C PRO A 119 -7.60 0.43 -10.39
N CYS A 120 -7.69 -0.13 -9.18
CA CYS A 120 -8.71 -1.12 -8.82
C CYS A 120 -10.18 -0.61 -8.88
N HIS A 121 -10.41 0.68 -8.64
CA HIS A 121 -11.74 1.30 -8.74
C HIS A 121 -11.65 2.84 -8.85
N PRO A 122 -12.48 3.52 -9.67
CA PRO A 122 -12.40 4.97 -9.86
C PRO A 122 -12.72 5.82 -8.62
N LEU A 123 -13.37 5.23 -7.62
CA LEU A 123 -13.66 5.88 -6.33
C LEU A 123 -12.55 5.66 -5.29
N HIS A 124 -11.55 4.82 -5.57
CA HIS A 124 -10.45 4.58 -4.65
C HIS A 124 -9.39 5.66 -4.83
N ARG A 125 -9.67 6.80 -4.20
CA ARG A 125 -8.85 8.00 -4.22
C ARG A 125 -8.27 8.27 -2.85
N PHE A 126 -7.00 8.63 -2.84
CA PHE A 126 -6.27 8.91 -1.61
C PHE A 126 -5.27 10.03 -1.87
N ASP A 127 -4.85 10.69 -0.80
CA ASP A 127 -3.69 11.54 -0.86
C ASP A 127 -2.42 10.67 -0.94
N LEU A 128 -1.45 11.08 -1.78
CA LEU A 128 -0.26 10.29 -2.08
C LEU A 128 0.56 10.02 -0.81
N GLU A 129 0.66 10.99 0.09
CA GLU A 129 1.40 10.86 1.35
C GLU A 129 0.75 9.83 2.28
N CYS A 130 -0.58 9.72 2.22
CA CYS A 130 -1.33 8.77 3.04
C CYS A 130 -1.25 7.33 2.48
N ILE A 131 -1.39 7.16 1.16
CA ILE A 131 -1.45 5.84 0.53
C ILE A 131 -0.08 5.23 0.21
N GLY A 132 0.94 6.07 0.01
CA GLY A 132 2.30 5.64 -0.35
C GLY A 132 2.89 4.63 0.63
N PRO A 133 2.93 4.91 1.95
CA PRO A 133 3.46 3.98 2.95
C PRO A 133 2.71 2.64 2.96
N TRP A 134 1.38 2.68 2.83
CA TRP A 134 0.55 1.48 2.80
C TRP A 134 0.89 0.57 1.61
N LEU A 135 0.98 1.15 0.41
CA LEU A 135 1.24 0.38 -0.80
C LEU A 135 2.66 -0.18 -0.86
N ARG A 136 3.65 0.50 -0.29
CA ARG A 136 5.03 0.00 -0.17
C ARG A 136 5.16 -1.19 0.78
N LEU A 137 4.23 -1.35 1.71
CA LEU A 137 4.22 -2.48 2.65
C LEU A 137 3.35 -3.64 2.15
N GLN A 138 2.12 -3.34 1.71
CA GLN A 138 1.10 -4.37 1.45
C GLN A 138 0.82 -4.60 -0.03
N GLY A 139 1.03 -3.60 -0.88
CA GLY A 139 0.76 -3.70 -2.33
C GLY A 139 -0.71 -3.89 -2.71
N THR A 140 -1.62 -3.74 -1.74
CA THR A 140 -3.07 -3.93 -1.90
C THR A 140 -3.84 -2.65 -1.61
N CYS A 141 -5.02 -2.49 -2.20
CA CYS A 141 -5.87 -1.34 -1.89
C CYS A 141 -6.48 -1.45 -0.46
N PRO A 142 -6.46 -0.38 0.36
CA PRO A 142 -7.06 -0.38 1.69
C PRO A 142 -8.58 -0.67 1.73
N LEU A 143 -9.29 -0.42 0.63
CA LEU A 143 -10.76 -0.53 0.58
C LEU A 143 -11.24 -1.88 0.07
N ASP A 144 -10.63 -2.43 -0.99
CA ASP A 144 -11.07 -3.69 -1.62
C ASP A 144 -10.03 -4.82 -1.58
N ARG A 145 -8.86 -4.58 -0.99
CA ARG A 145 -7.75 -5.55 -0.84
C ARG A 145 -7.24 -6.14 -2.16
N LYS A 146 -7.59 -5.57 -3.31
CA LYS A 146 -7.06 -6.04 -4.60
C LYS A 146 -5.58 -5.74 -4.71
N ASN A 147 -4.82 -6.71 -5.22
CA ASN A 147 -3.40 -6.56 -5.49
C ASN A 147 -3.18 -5.69 -6.73
N LEU A 148 -2.43 -4.60 -6.55
CA LEU A 148 -2.21 -3.59 -7.58
C LEU A 148 -1.19 -4.01 -8.65
N GLU A 149 -0.25 -4.90 -8.32
CA GLU A 149 0.71 -5.45 -9.27
C GLU A 149 0.03 -6.39 -10.26
N GLU A 150 -0.86 -7.26 -9.77
CA GLU A 150 -1.66 -8.15 -10.62
C GLU A 150 -2.59 -7.36 -11.54
N ASP A 151 -3.22 -6.32 -11.02
CA ASP A 151 -4.12 -5.45 -11.78
C ASP A 151 -3.37 -4.65 -12.85
N ARG A 152 -2.12 -4.21 -12.57
CA ARG A 152 -1.22 -3.64 -13.58
C ARG A 152 -0.89 -4.65 -14.67
N LYS A 153 -0.52 -5.87 -14.28
CA LYS A 153 -0.12 -6.93 -15.21
C LYS A 153 -1.28 -7.28 -16.16
N LYS A 154 -2.48 -7.46 -15.62
CA LYS A 154 -3.69 -7.75 -16.42
C LYS A 154 -3.98 -6.64 -17.44
N ARG A 155 -3.93 -5.38 -17.03
CA ARG A 155 -4.09 -4.25 -17.96
C ARG A 155 -3.04 -4.24 -19.07
N LEU A 156 -1.78 -4.52 -18.73
CA LEU A 156 -0.71 -4.57 -19.73
C LEU A 156 -0.95 -5.73 -20.71
N GLU A 157 -1.35 -6.90 -20.23
CA GLU A 157 -1.71 -8.05 -21.06
C GLU A 157 -2.92 -7.75 -21.97
N ASP A 158 -3.92 -7.03 -21.47
CA ASP A 158 -5.10 -6.62 -22.24
C ASP A 158 -4.71 -5.60 -23.35
N LEU A 159 -3.83 -4.65 -23.05
CA LEU A 159 -3.32 -3.69 -24.04
C LEU A 159 -2.50 -4.37 -25.13
N VAL A 160 -1.61 -5.30 -24.76
CA VAL A 160 -0.81 -6.06 -25.72
C VAL A 160 -1.71 -6.88 -26.65
N ARG A 161 -2.78 -7.47 -26.12
CA ARG A 161 -3.75 -8.23 -26.92
C ARG A 161 -4.48 -7.36 -27.93
N ALA A 162 -4.96 -6.19 -27.52
CA ALA A 162 -5.64 -5.25 -28.40
C ALA A 162 -4.73 -4.82 -29.57
N CYS A 163 -3.45 -4.54 -29.30
CA CYS A 163 -2.50 -4.17 -30.36
C CYS A 163 -2.19 -5.30 -31.36
N HIS A 164 -2.33 -6.57 -30.96
CA HIS A 164 -2.17 -7.71 -31.86
C HIS A 164 -3.39 -7.89 -32.77
N GLU A 165 -4.60 -7.69 -32.24
CA GLU A 165 -5.85 -7.77 -33.01
C GLU A 165 -5.90 -6.69 -34.11
N ASP A 166 -5.47 -5.45 -33.81
CA ASP A 166 -5.43 -4.35 -34.79
C ASP A 166 -4.44 -4.60 -35.95
N GLN A 167 -3.31 -5.29 -35.70
CA GLN A 167 -2.31 -5.60 -36.73
C GLN A 167 -2.76 -6.72 -37.68
N ASP A 168 -3.49 -7.71 -37.16
CA ASP A 168 -4.01 -8.81 -37.96
C ASP A 168 -5.12 -8.32 -38.89
N GLU A 169 -5.98 -7.40 -38.43
CA GLU A 169 -7.04 -6.77 -39.24
C GLU A 169 -6.47 -5.84 -40.33
N GLU A 170 -5.44 -5.03 -40.03
CA GLU A 170 -4.80 -4.13 -41.01
C GLU A 170 -4.02 -4.91 -42.09
N PHE A 171 -3.49 -6.09 -41.76
CA PHE A 171 -2.77 -6.95 -42.72
C PHE A 171 -3.71 -7.65 -43.72
N ASP A 172 -4.91 -8.07 -43.29
CA ASP A 172 -5.89 -8.74 -44.17
C ASP A 172 -6.53 -7.76 -45.18
N ASP A 173 -6.82 -6.52 -44.76
CA ASP A 173 -7.40 -5.48 -45.62
C ASP A 173 -6.43 -4.96 -46.70
N LEU A 174 -5.10 -5.09 -46.49
CA LEU A 174 -4.09 -4.70 -47.48
C LEU A 174 -3.94 -5.72 -48.62
N TYR A 175 -4.41 -6.96 -48.43
CA TYR A 175 -4.32 -8.04 -49.41
C TYR A 175 -5.69 -8.47 -49.99
N ALA A 176 -6.78 -7.77 -49.65
CA ALA A 176 -8.13 -7.99 -50.18
C ALA A 176 -8.49 -7.13 -51.41
#